data_AF-A0A2E5U8R3-F1
#
_entry.id   AF-A0A2E5U8R3-F1
#
_cell.length_a   1.000
_cell.length_b   1.000
_cell.length_c   1.000
_cell.angle_alpha   90.00
_cell.angle_beta   90.00
_cell.angle_gamma   90.00
#
_symmetry.space_group_name_H-M   'P 1'
#
loop_
_entity.id
_entity.type
_entity.pdbx_description
1 polymer ?
#
loop_
_entity_poly.entity_id
_entity_poly.type
_entity_poly.pdbx_seq_one_letter_code
_entity_poly.pdbx_strand_id
1 'polypeptide(L)' 'MQNIRNFMIKYPLLSIAMLFPVCLIIITGVMSILIKIVLPVMLTFWLSSIIYTSIIGKNPIQYYSKPFWFIRYR' A
#
# COMPACT_ATOMS: atom_id res chain seq x y z
N MET A 1 -0.52 34.10 -14.01
CA MET A 1 -1.25 32.82 -14.20
C MET A 1 -1.48 32.50 -15.68
N GLN A 2 -1.98 33.43 -16.52
CA GLN A 2 -2.18 33.15 -17.96
C GLN A 2 -0.91 32.72 -18.72
N ASN A 3 0.27 33.31 -18.46
CA ASN A 3 1.47 33.00 -19.24
C ASN A 3 1.99 31.58 -19.02
N ILE A 4 1.97 31.10 -17.77
CA ILE A 4 2.33 29.72 -17.43
C ILE A 4 1.32 28.75 -18.04
N ARG A 5 0.02 29.07 -17.95
CA ARG A 5 -1.04 28.26 -18.56
C ARG A 5 -0.90 28.19 -20.09
N ASN A 6 -0.66 29.31 -20.75
CA ASN A 6 -0.45 29.35 -22.20
C ASN A 6 0.82 28.59 -22.60
N PHE A 7 1.90 28.66 -21.82
CA PHE A 7 3.09 27.86 -22.03
C PHE A 7 2.80 26.36 -21.91
N MET A 8 2.05 25.95 -20.90
CA MET A 8 1.67 24.55 -20.70
C MET A 8 0.78 24.00 -21.81
N ILE A 9 -0.16 24.81 -22.32
CA ILE A 9 -1.01 24.44 -23.44
C ILE A 9 -0.20 24.39 -24.75
N LYS A 10 0.74 25.32 -24.94
CA LYS A 10 1.56 25.42 -26.16
C LYS A 10 2.66 24.34 -26.23
N TYR A 11 3.23 23.96 -25.09
CA TYR A 11 4.31 22.96 -24.98
C TYR A 11 3.97 21.89 -23.93
N PRO A 12 3.02 20.98 -24.23
CA PRO A 12 2.53 20.00 -23.27
C PRO A 12 3.61 19.00 -22.84
N LEU A 13 4.40 18.49 -23.78
CA LEU A 13 5.49 17.55 -23.50
C LEU A 13 6.57 18.15 -22.59
N LEU A 14 6.98 19.40 -22.87
CA LEU A 14 8.01 20.08 -22.08
C LEU A 14 7.52 20.36 -20.65
N SER A 15 6.24 20.68 -20.52
CA SER A 15 5.61 20.94 -19.22
C SER A 15 5.48 19.66 -18.39
N ILE A 16 5.10 18.55 -19.01
CA ILE A 16 5.08 17.23 -18.35
C ILE A 16 6.51 16.85 -17.93
N ALA A 17 7.50 17.02 -18.80
CA ALA A 17 8.89 16.71 -18.49
C ALA A 17 9.42 17.51 -17.29
N MET A 18 9.04 18.78 -17.16
CA MET A 18 9.39 19.61 -16.00
C MET A 18 8.68 19.18 -14.71
N LEU A 19 7.42 18.74 -14.80
CA LEU A 19 6.65 18.25 -13.63
C LEU A 19 7.05 16.83 -13.21
N PHE A 20 7.52 16.03 -14.15
CA PHE A 20 7.87 14.63 -13.97
C PHE A 20 8.78 14.35 -12.76
N PRO A 21 9.93 15.02 -12.56
CA PRO A 21 10.81 14.74 -11.43
C PRO A 21 10.13 14.99 -10.07
N VAL A 22 9.31 16.03 -9.96
CA VAL A 22 8.56 16.35 -8.72
C VAL A 22 7.54 15.25 -8.43
N CYS A 23 6.76 14.86 -9.43
CA CYS A 23 5.82 13.75 -9.31
C CYS A 23 6.52 12.43 -8.95
N LEU A 24 7.71 12.18 -9.52
CA LEU A 24 8.51 11.00 -9.22
C LEU A 24 8.91 10.94 -7.75
N ILE A 25 9.40 12.05 -7.18
CA ILE A 25 9.77 12.14 -5.75
C ILE A 25 8.57 11.85 -4.86
N ILE A 26 7.40 12.39 -5.19
CA ILE A 26 6.17 12.17 -4.41
C ILE A 26 5.77 10.70 -4.46
N ILE A 27 5.69 10.11 -5.65
CA ILE A 27 5.25 8.72 -5.84
C ILE A 27 6.24 7.75 -5.18
N THR A 28 7.54 7.97 -5.34
CA THR A 28 8.57 7.14 -4.70
C THR A 28 8.50 7.22 -3.17
N GLY A 29 8.24 8.39 -2.60
CA GLY A 29 8.02 8.56 -1.16
C GLY A 29 6.82 7.77 -0.65
N VAL A 30 5.67 7.88 -1.33
CA VAL A 30 4.46 7.14 -0.99
C VAL A 30 4.68 5.63 -1.08
N MET A 31 5.29 5.16 -2.18
CA MET A 31 5.58 3.74 -2.38
C MET A 31 6.59 3.21 -1.36
N SER A 32 7.56 4.03 -0.95
CA SER A 32 8.51 3.67 0.11
C SER A 32 7.79 3.41 1.44
N ILE A 33 6.84 4.27 1.83
CA ILE A 33 6.03 4.07 3.04
C ILE A 33 5.19 2.80 2.93
N LEU A 34 4.53 2.59 1.77
CA LEU A 34 3.70 1.42 1.52
C LEU A 34 4.51 0.12 1.63
N ILE A 35 5.66 0.05 0.98
CA ILE A 35 6.48 -1.17 0.93
C ILE A 35 7.26 -1.38 2.23
N LYS A 36 7.76 -0.32 2.89
CA LYS A 36 8.60 -0.46 4.09
C LYS A 36 7.80 -0.58 5.38
N ILE A 37 6.53 -0.14 5.40
CA ILE A 37 5.71 -0.16 6.61
C ILE A 37 4.48 -1.05 6.41
N VAL A 38 3.62 -0.71 5.44
CA VAL A 38 2.33 -1.40 5.28
C VAL A 38 2.53 -2.88 4.94
N LEU A 39 3.40 -3.17 3.97
CA LEU A 39 3.65 -4.54 3.54
C LEU A 39 4.22 -5.42 4.68
N PRO A 40 5.27 -5.00 5.43
CA PRO A 40 5.76 -5.74 6.59
C PRO A 40 4.69 -5.97 7.65
N VAL A 41 3.89 -4.96 7.99
CA VAL A 41 2.81 -5.09 8.99
C VAL A 41 1.80 -6.15 8.55
N MET A 42 1.37 -6.12 7.28
CA MET A 42 0.45 -7.13 6.74
C MET A 42 1.06 -8.53 6.74
N LEU A 43 2.33 -8.67 6.36
CA LEU A 43 3.05 -9.94 6.37
C LEU A 43 3.22 -10.49 7.78
N THR A 44 3.58 -9.65 8.75
CA THR A 44 3.69 -10.05 10.16
C THR A 44 2.35 -10.53 10.70
N PHE A 45 1.25 -9.84 10.39
CA PHE A 45 -0.08 -10.25 10.83
C PHE A 45 -0.50 -11.60 10.22
N TRP A 46 -0.23 -11.78 8.92
CA TRP A 46 -0.50 -13.03 8.22
C TRP A 46 0.31 -14.20 8.81
N LEU A 47 1.63 -14.01 9.00
CA LEU A 47 2.50 -15.04 9.55
C LEU A 47 2.15 -15.37 11.01
N SER A 48 1.82 -14.35 11.81
CA SER A 48 1.35 -14.52 13.18
C SER A 48 0.09 -15.37 13.25
N SER A 49 -0.87 -15.14 12.35
CA SER A 49 -2.10 -15.93 12.25
C SER A 49 -1.82 -17.41 11.95
N ILE A 50 -0.85 -17.70 11.08
CA ILE A 50 -0.43 -19.07 10.77
C ILE A 50 0.21 -19.74 12.00
N ILE A 51 1.16 -19.06 12.65
CA ILE A 51 1.85 -19.59 13.83
C ILE A 51 0.86 -19.88 14.95
N TYR A 52 -0.04 -18.93 15.25
CA TYR A 52 -1.07 -19.09 16.27
C TYR A 52 -1.98 -20.30 16.00
N THR A 53 -2.41 -20.47 14.74
CA THR A 53 -3.29 -21.58 14.34
C THR A 53 -2.56 -22.93 14.44
N SER A 54 -1.27 -22.95 14.09
CA SER A 54 -0.40 -24.13 14.22
C SER A 54 -0.27 -24.59 15.69
N ILE A 55 -0.05 -23.65 16.62
CA ILE A 55 0.09 -23.95 18.06
C ILE A 55 -1.20 -24.54 18.64
N ILE A 56 -2.36 -24.04 18.22
CA ILE A 56 -3.67 -24.49 18.74
C ILE A 56 -4.13 -25.82 18.11
N GLY A 57 -3.40 -26.33 17.11
CA GLY A 57 -3.74 -27.60 16.44
C GLY A 57 -5.04 -27.55 15.65
N LYS A 58 -5.50 -26.35 15.25
CA LYS A 58 -6.70 -26.18 14.44
C LYS A 58 -6.35 -26.15 12.96
N ASN A 59 -7.19 -26.79 12.14
CA ASN A 59 -6.95 -26.85 10.70
C ASN A 59 -7.00 -25.44 10.07
N PRO A 60 -5.95 -24.99 9.37
CA PRO A 60 -5.88 -23.62 8.83
C PRO A 60 -7.01 -23.32 7.84
N ILE A 61 -7.52 -24.33 7.15
CA ILE A 61 -8.62 -24.24 6.17
C ILE A 61 -9.93 -23.73 6.81
N GLN A 62 -10.20 -24.06 8.08
CA GLN A 62 -11.39 -23.54 8.80
C GLN A 62 -11.20 -22.11 9.32
N TYR A 63 -9.96 -21.62 9.35
CA TYR A 63 -9.61 -20.29 9.86
C TYR A 63 -9.75 -19.23 8.77
N TYR A 64 -9.34 -19.54 7.53
CA TYR A 64 -9.50 -18.64 6.39
C TYR A 64 -10.96 -18.40 5.99
N SER A 65 -11.88 -19.31 6.34
CA SER A 65 -13.32 -19.13 6.09
C SER A 65 -14.01 -18.21 7.10
N LYS A 66 -13.32 -17.79 8.18
CA LYS A 66 -13.86 -16.88 9.21
C LYS A 66 -12.86 -15.76 9.54
N PRO A 67 -12.87 -14.63 8.81
CA PRO A 67 -11.85 -13.57 8.91
C PRO A 67 -11.78 -12.85 10.26
N PHE A 68 -12.76 -13.03 11.16
CA PHE A 68 -12.80 -12.43 12.51
C PHE A 68 -12.91 -13.47 13.63
N TRP A 69 -12.39 -14.68 13.44
CA TRP A 69 -12.54 -15.77 14.41
C TRP A 69 -11.94 -15.47 15.81
N PHE A 70 -11.04 -14.49 15.90
CA PHE A 70 -10.45 -13.99 17.15
C PHE A 70 -11.42 -13.15 18.00
N ILE A 71 -12.53 -12.67 17.42
CA ILE A 71 -13.57 -11.95 18.17
C ILE A 71 -14.51 -12.99 18.77
N ARG A 72 -14.32 -13.32 20.05
CA ARG A 72 -15.32 -14.08 20.82
C ARG A 72 -16.38 -13.11 21.32
N TYR A 73 -17.55 -13.11 20.70
CA TYR A 73 -18.75 -12.54 21.30
C TYR A 73 -19.13 -13.42 22.50
N ARG A 74 -19.32 -12.80 23.66
CA ARG A 74 -19.74 -13.48 24.90
C ARG A 74 -21.23 -13.75 24.87
#